data_AF-A0A0N0BRQ3-F1
#
_entry.id   AF-A0A0N0BRQ3-F1
#
_cell.length_a   1.000
_cell.length_b   1.000
_cell.length_c   1.000
_cell.angle_alpha   90.00
_cell.angle_beta   90.00
_cell.angle_gamma   90.00
#
_symmetry.space_group_name_H-M   'P 1'
#
loop_
_entity.id
_entity.type
_entity.pdbx_description
1 polymer ?
#
loop_
_entity_poly.entity_id
_entity_poly.type
_entity_poly.pdbx_seq_one_letter_code
_entity_poly.pdbx_strand_id
1 'polypeptide(L)'
;MVLAPSATQLPTYRIWGATVARDELLLLATLLVLWATLGRWVYKDAKDRGSDWAWQWGFGTPLTVIAGLDVMLLVVVIYLLVRESA
;
A
#
# COMPACT_ATOMS: atom_id res chain seq x y z
N MET A 1 -31.88 7.07 -32.37
CA MET A 1 -31.73 5.97 -31.39
C MET A 1 -30.44 6.22 -30.63
N VAL A 2 -30.53 6.58 -29.34
CA VAL A 2 -29.35 6.68 -28.47
C VAL A 2 -29.16 5.29 -27.87
N LEU A 3 -28.08 4.60 -28.25
CA LEU A 3 -27.67 3.37 -27.57
C LEU A 3 -27.31 3.74 -26.14
N ALA A 4 -28.08 3.24 -25.17
CA ALA A 4 -27.72 3.37 -23.77
C ALA A 4 -26.33 2.74 -23.57
N PRO A 5 -25.43 3.38 -22.80
CA PRO A 5 -24.13 2.80 -22.48
C PRO A 5 -24.35 1.43 -21.84
N SER A 6 -23.75 0.38 -22.43
CA SER A 6 -23.83 -0.98 -21.90
C SER A 6 -23.18 -1.04 -20.52
N ALA A 7 -23.78 -1.78 -19.58
CA ALA A 7 -23.31 -1.91 -18.19
C ALA A 7 -21.86 -2.41 -18.03
N THR A 8 -21.24 -2.86 -19.12
CA THR A 8 -19.83 -3.26 -19.23
C THR A 8 -18.86 -2.11 -19.50
N GLN A 9 -19.33 -0.88 -19.72
CA GLN A 9 -18.43 0.28 -19.84
C GLN A 9 -17.87 0.66 -18.46
N LEU A 10 -16.68 0.15 -18.16
CA LEU A 10 -15.92 0.59 -17.00
C LEU A 10 -15.59 2.08 -17.15
N PRO A 11 -15.94 2.92 -16.15
CA PRO A 11 -15.57 4.33 -16.19
C PRO A 11 -14.04 4.45 -16.24
N THR A 12 -13.53 5.10 -17.28
CA THR A 12 -12.11 5.35 -17.50
C THR A 12 -11.83 6.84 -17.38
N TYR A 13 -10.67 7.18 -16.83
CA TYR A 13 -10.21 8.55 -16.67
C TYR A 13 -8.94 8.76 -17.49
N ARG A 14 -8.82 9.93 -18.13
CA ARG A 14 -7.59 10.31 -18.84
C ARG A 14 -6.78 11.24 -17.94
N ILE A 15 -5.66 10.75 -17.42
CA ILE A 15 -4.77 11.46 -16.51
C ILE A 15 -3.44 11.60 -17.23
N TRP A 16 -3.03 12.84 -17.55
CA TRP A 16 -1.73 13.13 -18.17
C TRP A 16 -1.46 12.34 -19.47
N GLY A 17 -2.51 12.11 -20.26
CA GLY A 17 -2.43 11.34 -21.50
C GLY A 17 -2.56 9.83 -21.33
N ALA A 18 -2.41 9.29 -20.12
CA ALA A 18 -2.66 7.89 -19.79
C ALA A 18 -4.15 7.64 -19.52
N THR A 19 -4.67 6.52 -20.01
CA THR A 19 -6.02 6.04 -19.71
C THR A 19 -5.93 5.10 -18.51
N VAL A 20 -6.63 5.42 -17.43
CA VAL A 20 -6.65 4.63 -16.20
C VAL A 20 -8.08 4.22 -15.90
N ALA A 21 -8.30 2.94 -15.60
CA ALA A 21 -9.63 2.47 -15.19
C ALA A 21 -9.96 2.99 -13.78
N ARG A 22 -11.24 3.24 -13.50
CA ARG A 22 -11.69 3.60 -12.14
C ARG A 22 -11.23 2.60 -11.09
N ASP A 23 -11.30 1.31 -11.41
CA ASP A 23 -10.95 0.24 -10.48
C ASP A 23 -9.44 0.25 -10.17
N GLU A 24 -8.59 0.50 -11.17
CA GLU A 24 -7.15 0.67 -10.97
C GLU A 24 -6.84 1.86 -10.06
N LEU A 25 -7.54 2.99 -10.24
CA LEU A 25 -7.42 4.15 -9.36
C LEU A 25 -7.85 3.84 -7.92
N LEU A 26 -8.93 3.10 -7.74
CA LEU A 26 -9.39 2.67 -6.42
C LEU A 26 -8.39 1.70 -5.76
N LEU A 27 -7.82 0.78 -6.53
CA LEU A 27 -6.77 -0.13 -6.06
C LEU A 27 -5.53 0.65 -5.65
N LEU A 28 -5.06 1.59 -6.46
CA LEU A 28 -3.91 2.45 -6.14
C LEU A 28 -4.18 3.30 -4.89
N ALA A 29 -5.36 3.91 -4.78
CA ALA A 29 -5.75 4.66 -3.59
C ALA A 29 -5.78 3.77 -2.34
N THR A 30 -6.31 2.56 -2.46
CA THR A 30 -6.35 1.57 -1.37
C THR A 30 -4.94 1.17 -0.93
N LEU A 31 -4.05 0.91 -1.89
CA LEU A 31 -2.65 0.59 -1.62
C LEU A 31 -1.92 1.75 -0.94
N LEU A 32 -2.16 3.00 -1.37
CA LEU A 32 -1.58 4.18 -0.73
C LEU A 32 -2.07 4.36 0.71
N VAL A 33 -3.36 4.15 0.96
CA VAL A 33 -3.92 4.20 2.33
C VAL A 33 -3.31 3.08 3.18
N LEU A 34 -3.24 1.86 2.68
CA LEU A 34 -2.61 0.73 3.35
C LEU A 34 -1.14 1.05 3.67
N TRP A 35 -0.41 1.58 2.69
CA TRP A 35 0.99 1.97 2.84
C TRP A 35 1.19 3.01 3.94
N ALA A 36 0.37 4.07 3.93
CA ALA A 36 0.46 5.16 4.91
C ALA A 36 0.08 4.71 6.32
N THR A 37 -0.97 3.90 6.44
CA THR A 37 -1.47 3.42 7.74
C THR A 37 -0.53 2.40 8.37
N LEU A 38 -0.13 1.38 7.60
CA LEU A 38 0.81 0.36 8.06
C LEU A 38 2.17 0.97 8.37
N GLY A 39 2.71 1.80 7.47
CA GLY A 39 4.00 2.45 7.66
C GLY A 39 4.02 3.38 8.87
N ARG A 40 2.95 4.16 9.08
CA ARG A 40 2.80 5.01 10.27
C ARG A 40 2.77 4.18 11.55
N TRP A 41 2.05 3.06 11.55
CA TRP A 41 1.97 2.17 12.70
C TRP A 41 3.33 1.55 13.03
N VAL A 42 4.00 0.94 12.04
CA VAL A 42 5.33 0.33 12.19
C VAL A 42 6.34 1.37 12.66
N TYR A 43 6.37 2.56 12.03
CA TYR A 43 7.26 3.64 12.43
C TYR A 43 7.08 4.04 13.89
N LYS A 44 5.82 4.26 14.29
CA LYS A 44 5.50 4.70 15.65
C LYS A 44 5.87 3.63 16.67
N ASP A 45 5.51 2.37 16.44
CA ASP A 45 5.83 1.26 17.35
C ASP A 45 7.35 1.07 17.48
N ALA A 46 8.09 1.09 16.37
CA ALA A 46 9.55 0.98 16.39
C ALA A 46 10.21 2.15 17.12
N LYS A 47 9.69 3.37 16.94
CA LYS A 47 10.22 4.58 17.60
C LYS A 47 9.90 4.60 19.10
N ASP A 48 8.70 4.19 19.49
CA ASP A 48 8.29 4.07 20.90
C ASP A 48 9.16 3.04 21.64
N ARG A 49 9.73 2.06 20.92
CA ARG A 49 10.67 1.05 21.44
C ARG A 49 12.15 1.46 21.36
N GLY A 50 12.45 2.68 20.91
CA GLY A 50 13.83 3.17 20.79
C GLY A 50 14.64 2.55 19.66
N SER A 51 13.99 1.98 18.63
CA SER A 51 14.70 1.42 17.48
C SER A 51 15.30 2.51 16.59
N ASP A 52 16.61 2.51 16.41
CA ASP A 52 17.31 3.40 15.45
C ASP A 52 16.86 3.18 14.00
N TRP A 53 16.29 2.00 13.72
CA TRP A 53 15.84 1.58 12.40
C TRP A 53 14.36 1.89 12.16
N ALA A 54 13.70 2.65 13.05
CA ALA A 54 12.26 2.93 12.97
C ALA A 54 11.83 3.50 11.61
N TRP A 55 12.65 4.35 10.98
CA TRP A 55 12.33 4.90 9.66
C TRP A 55 12.43 3.84 8.54
N GLN A 56 13.35 2.88 8.64
CA GLN A 56 13.47 1.79 7.68
C GLN A 56 12.32 0.81 7.81
N TRP A 57 11.91 0.50 9.04
CA TRP A 57 10.72 -0.31 9.27
C TRP A 57 9.46 0.40 8.79
N GLY A 58 9.28 1.68 9.15
CA GLY A 58 8.12 2.46 8.77
C GLY A 58 7.95 2.68 7.27
N PHE A 59 9.04 2.97 6.55
CA PHE A 59 8.98 3.28 5.11
C PHE A 59 9.30 2.06 4.24
N GLY A 60 10.27 1.26 4.66
CA GLY A 60 10.74 0.09 3.92
C GLY A 60 9.73 -1.05 3.91
N THR A 61 9.05 -1.33 5.03
CA THR A 61 8.06 -2.42 5.07
C THR A 61 6.97 -2.23 4.01
N PRO A 62 6.28 -1.08 3.93
CA PRO A 62 5.23 -0.91 2.92
C PRO A 62 5.75 -0.83 1.48
N LEU A 63 6.99 -0.42 1.24
CA LEU A 63 7.59 -0.41 -0.11
C LEU A 63 7.76 -1.79 -0.72
N THR A 64 7.88 -2.84 0.11
CA THR A 64 8.05 -4.20 -0.39
C THR A 64 6.83 -4.75 -1.14
N VAL A 65 5.68 -4.05 -1.10
CA VAL A 65 4.51 -4.36 -1.95
C VAL A 65 4.84 -4.34 -3.45
N ILE A 66 5.87 -3.61 -3.86
CA ILE A 66 6.37 -3.59 -5.25
C ILE A 66 6.88 -4.98 -5.67
N ALA A 67 7.45 -5.74 -4.73
CA ALA A 67 7.90 -7.12 -4.95
C ALA A 67 6.78 -8.15 -4.81
N GLY A 68 5.65 -7.76 -4.21
CA GLY A 68 4.49 -8.63 -3.96
C GLY A 68 3.87 -8.36 -2.59
N LEU A 69 2.56 -8.60 -2.48
CA LEU A 69 1.84 -8.47 -1.22
C LEU A 69 2.32 -9.52 -0.19
N ASP A 70 2.67 -10.71 -0.66
CA ASP A 70 3.27 -11.80 0.11
C ASP A 70 4.63 -11.41 0.71
N VAL A 71 5.49 -10.74 -0.06
CA VAL A 71 6.77 -10.22 0.42
C VAL A 71 6.55 -9.17 1.50
N MET A 72 5.57 -8.27 1.31
CA MET A 72 5.21 -7.29 2.32
C MET A 72 4.72 -7.92 3.62
N LEU A 73 3.86 -8.93 3.53
CA LEU A 73 3.40 -9.67 4.69
C LEU A 73 4.56 -10.38 5.40
N LEU A 74 5.49 -10.98 4.66
CA LEU A 74 6.69 -11.59 5.23
C LEU A 74 7.52 -10.57 6.02
N VAL A 75 7.74 -9.38 5.47
CA VAL A 75 8.51 -8.32 6.16
C VAL A 75 7.78 -7.82 7.41
N VAL A 76 6.45 -7.71 7.37
CA VAL A 76 5.63 -7.42 8.56
C VAL A 76 5.82 -8.52 9.60
N VAL A 77 5.76 -9.80 9.22
CA VAL A 77 5.98 -10.92 10.16
C VAL A 77 7.39 -10.86 10.75
N ILE A 78 8.42 -10.60 9.95
CA ILE A 78 9.79 -10.41 10.45
C ILE A 78 9.84 -9.27 11.47
N TYR A 79 9.21 -8.13 11.17
CA TYR A 79 9.12 -7.02 12.11
C TYR A 79 8.45 -7.43 13.43
N LEU A 80 7.34 -8.16 13.36
CA LEU A 80 6.60 -8.66 14.53
C LEU A 80 7.45 -9.62 15.39
N LEU A 81 8.24 -10.48 14.75
CA LEU A 81 9.13 -11.40 15.46
C LEU A 81 10.30 -10.68 16.11
N VAL A 82 10.90 -9.71 15.41
CA VAL A 82 12.00 -8.89 15.93
C VAL A 82 11.54 -8.06 17.13
N ARG A 83 10.36 -7.42 17.06
CA ARG A 83 9.85 -6.60 18.17
C ARG A 83 9.47 -7.41 19.42
N GLU A 84 9.17 -8.71 19.27
CA GLU A 84 8.83 -9.59 20.39
C GLU A 84 10.09 -10.17 21.06
N SER A 85 11.21 -10.21 20.33
CA SER A 85 12.48 -10.73 20.82
C SER A 85 13.35 -9.65 21.49
N ALA A 86 12.95 -8.38 21.42
CA ALA A 86 13.62 -7.21 21.99
C ALA A 86 12.92 -6.75 23.27
#